data_AF-A0AAD5AM08-F1
#
_entry.id   AF-A0AAD5AM08-F1
#
_cell.length_a   1.000
_cell.length_b   1.000
_cell.length_c   1.000
_cell.angle_alpha   90.00
_cell.angle_beta   90.00
_cell.angle_gamma   90.00
#
_symmetry.space_group_name_H-M   'P 1'
#
loop_
_entity.id
_entity.type
_entity.pdbx_description
1 polymer ?
#
loop_
_entity_poly.entity_id
_entity_poly.type
_entity_poly.pdbx_seq_one_letter_code
_entity_poly.pdbx_strand_id
1 'polypeptide(L)'
;ISTDSLKEKIDEVRRFLSVALRIANAHTVDFYTRDVWRAYMGMDPEEVLTAVNSGCDRTGAPKGKINVNTTYGFCDVSKKLVDVPALLRAAEAHSLPGLGVCVQRQRLMETLRVMDGNSEEPLLPDEFMSSKKAHEVPAMAEVVAALSRCCKVKQVIDVGSGKGYLCSFLSMQYNLQVFGIDCSSTNTRGAQERNRKLKKFSRAYQKHVQFSSNHEVPNEETRDRWENADEREERMPDHQIPTFQVQEEEDKNGGKEREQIDMAEAQCSLSPDQKDTSLSDLSGTREPSEPTNTDLENPFFSELAPDIVEQSFPRVPPSQLSAEERERRKRENLERKARNGKGKSDNKNLYSPLTSYVTAETELRKLITELEDAVMVGLHTCGDLAPSTLRMFEAKQELRAVCSVGCCYHLLSEKFDEDGHECESGVYGFPMSRYLMEQACFCGRNARMSACLAMERVTVGGGLPMESLFYRAVLHVILQDHYDAHKSERRVGNVYSKASSFVDYVRRALRKLELDELKLTDSVIQSYHDLYISRMNEMVAFNMLKVILAPCIEGLILLDRLCYLKEQENVFYSALVQLFNPLLSPRCYAIVGMKE
;
A
#
# COMPACT_ATOMS: atom_id res chain seq x y z
N ILE A 1 22.32 -7.20 15.87
CA ILE A 1 23.46 -7.40 14.93
C ILE A 1 24.47 -6.27 15.11
N SER A 2 25.76 -6.59 15.16
CA SER A 2 26.85 -5.60 15.19
C SER A 2 26.99 -4.88 13.84
N THR A 3 27.67 -3.74 13.81
CA THR A 3 27.90 -2.98 12.58
C THR A 3 28.75 -3.77 11.57
N ASP A 4 29.78 -4.49 12.01
CA ASP A 4 30.65 -5.26 11.11
C ASP A 4 29.90 -6.45 10.49
N SER A 5 29.14 -7.19 11.30
CA SER A 5 28.30 -8.28 10.80
C SER A 5 27.24 -7.77 9.82
N LEU A 6 26.69 -6.56 10.03
CA LEU A 6 25.78 -5.95 9.07
C LEU A 6 26.48 -5.63 7.72
N LYS A 7 27.70 -5.10 7.77
CA LYS A 7 28.51 -4.81 6.56
C LYS A 7 28.82 -6.07 5.77
N GLU A 8 29.17 -7.17 6.44
CA GLU A 8 29.38 -8.48 5.79
C GLU A 8 28.11 -8.95 5.07
N LYS A 9 26.95 -8.82 5.71
CA LYS A 9 25.65 -9.17 5.11
C LYS A 9 25.32 -8.28 3.91
N ILE A 10 25.65 -6.99 3.97
CA ILE A 10 25.53 -6.09 2.83
C ILE A 10 26.42 -6.56 1.67
N ASP A 11 27.67 -6.92 1.93
CA ASP A 11 28.60 -7.39 0.89
C ASP A 11 28.15 -8.72 0.27
N GLU A 12 27.57 -9.63 1.07
CA GLU A 12 26.90 -10.85 0.58
C GLU A 12 25.82 -10.52 -0.45
N VAL A 13 24.86 -9.66 -0.09
CA VAL A 13 23.75 -9.26 -1.00
C VAL A 13 24.28 -8.56 -2.24
N ARG A 14 25.26 -7.66 -2.09
CA ARG A 14 25.88 -6.96 -3.21
C ARG A 14 26.55 -7.91 -4.19
N ARG A 15 27.32 -8.88 -3.69
CA ARG A 15 28.00 -9.86 -4.54
C ARG A 15 26.99 -10.68 -5.35
N PHE A 16 25.91 -11.11 -4.71
CA PHE A 16 24.81 -11.78 -5.41
C PHE A 16 24.17 -10.89 -6.48
N LEU A 17 23.78 -9.66 -6.12
CA LEU A 17 23.15 -8.73 -7.05
C LEU A 17 24.08 -8.28 -8.16
N SER A 18 25.40 -8.25 -7.97
CA SER A 18 26.35 -7.89 -9.04
C SER A 18 26.20 -8.74 -10.32
N VAL A 19 25.68 -9.97 -10.18
CA VAL A 19 25.42 -10.88 -11.30
C VAL A 19 23.95 -10.86 -11.72
N ALA A 20 23.03 -10.82 -10.75
CA ALA A 20 21.60 -10.97 -10.98
C ALA A 20 20.87 -9.66 -11.34
N LEU A 21 21.41 -8.50 -10.95
CA LEU A 21 20.72 -7.20 -11.03
C LEU A 21 20.36 -6.79 -12.45
N ARG A 22 21.11 -7.24 -13.47
CA ARG A 22 20.79 -7.01 -14.89
C ARG A 22 19.44 -7.61 -15.32
N ILE A 23 19.00 -8.71 -14.71
CA ILE A 23 17.65 -9.27 -14.94
C ILE A 23 16.60 -8.31 -14.35
N ALA A 24 16.81 -7.85 -13.12
CA ALA A 24 15.88 -6.93 -12.46
C ALA A 24 15.80 -5.58 -13.18
N ASN A 25 16.91 -5.10 -13.73
CA ASN A 25 16.98 -3.83 -14.45
C ASN A 25 16.52 -3.89 -15.91
N ALA A 26 16.38 -5.08 -16.50
CA ALA A 26 15.82 -5.21 -17.84
C ALA A 26 14.37 -4.70 -17.84
N HIS A 27 14.08 -3.74 -18.72
CA HIS A 27 12.77 -3.14 -18.84
C HIS A 27 11.82 -4.10 -19.58
N THR A 28 10.68 -4.44 -18.98
CA THR A 28 9.77 -5.45 -19.54
C THR A 28 9.18 -5.04 -20.89
N VAL A 29 9.09 -3.73 -21.18
CA VAL A 29 8.61 -3.24 -22.48
C VAL A 29 9.66 -3.44 -23.59
N ASP A 30 10.93 -3.62 -23.23
CA ASP A 30 12.02 -3.86 -24.18
C ASP A 30 12.21 -5.37 -24.47
N PHE A 31 11.33 -6.21 -23.91
CA PHE A 31 11.52 -7.66 -23.90
C PHE A 31 11.72 -8.24 -25.29
N TYR A 32 10.88 -7.85 -26.24
CA TYR A 32 10.97 -8.30 -27.62
C TYR A 32 11.96 -7.49 -28.45
N THR A 33 11.99 -6.16 -28.29
CA THR A 33 12.86 -5.27 -29.09
C THR A 33 14.35 -5.51 -28.84
N ARG A 34 14.74 -5.96 -27.63
CA ARG A 34 16.13 -6.27 -27.28
C ARG A 34 16.41 -7.76 -27.11
N ASP A 35 15.48 -8.61 -27.51
CA ASP A 35 15.54 -10.08 -27.33
C ASP A 35 16.04 -10.49 -25.92
N VAL A 36 15.41 -9.89 -24.90
CA VAL A 36 15.84 -9.96 -23.49
C VAL A 36 15.96 -11.41 -23.03
N TRP A 37 15.07 -12.30 -23.47
CA TRP A 37 15.15 -13.72 -23.15
C TRP A 37 16.51 -14.32 -23.53
N ARG A 38 16.88 -14.23 -24.82
CA ARG A 38 18.13 -14.81 -25.33
C ARG A 38 19.37 -14.12 -24.78
N ALA A 39 19.27 -12.84 -24.42
CA ALA A 39 20.37 -12.09 -23.82
C ALA A 39 20.76 -12.65 -22.44
N TYR A 40 19.78 -13.05 -21.63
CA TYR A 40 20.04 -13.42 -20.22
C TYR A 40 19.91 -14.92 -19.95
N MET A 41 19.14 -15.67 -20.73
CA MET A 41 18.79 -17.07 -20.46
C MET A 41 19.58 -18.03 -21.34
N GLY A 42 20.08 -19.12 -20.75
CA GLY A 42 20.75 -20.23 -21.44
C GLY A 42 19.95 -21.54 -21.35
N MET A 43 18.64 -21.44 -21.17
CA MET A 43 17.72 -22.54 -20.90
C MET A 43 16.31 -22.20 -21.39
N ASP A 44 15.44 -23.22 -21.43
CA ASP A 44 14.07 -23.06 -21.91
C ASP A 44 13.13 -22.44 -20.87
N PRO A 45 12.11 -21.67 -21.30
CA PRO A 45 11.19 -21.00 -20.40
C PRO A 45 10.38 -21.97 -19.54
N GLU A 46 10.06 -23.16 -20.06
CA GLU A 46 9.35 -24.20 -19.33
C GLU A 46 10.18 -24.76 -18.16
N GLU A 47 11.51 -24.86 -18.30
CA GLU A 47 12.39 -25.26 -17.21
C GLU A 47 12.38 -24.23 -16.08
N VAL A 48 12.40 -22.94 -16.43
CA VAL A 48 12.31 -21.84 -15.47
C VAL A 48 10.97 -21.88 -14.75
N LEU A 49 9.85 -21.92 -15.49
CA LEU A 49 8.51 -21.92 -14.92
C LEU A 49 8.27 -23.15 -14.04
N THR A 50 8.73 -24.33 -14.47
CA THR A 50 8.65 -25.56 -13.67
C THR A 50 9.43 -25.39 -12.37
N ALA A 51 10.68 -24.91 -12.43
CA ALA A 51 11.50 -24.74 -11.23
C ALA A 51 10.92 -23.71 -10.25
N VAL A 52 10.29 -22.64 -10.75
CA VAL A 52 9.65 -21.62 -9.92
C VAL A 52 8.35 -22.13 -9.30
N ASN A 53 7.51 -22.83 -10.07
CA ASN A 53 6.20 -23.31 -9.62
C ASN A 53 6.27 -24.55 -8.72
N SER A 54 7.28 -25.40 -8.91
CA SER A 54 7.49 -26.64 -8.13
C SER A 54 8.01 -26.37 -6.72
N GLY A 55 7.62 -25.24 -6.12
CA GLY A 55 8.16 -24.72 -4.87
C GLY A 55 8.55 -25.85 -3.91
N CYS A 56 9.81 -25.84 -3.48
CA CYS A 56 10.29 -26.63 -2.34
C CYS A 56 10.82 -28.07 -2.51
N ASP A 57 11.24 -28.56 -3.68
CA ASP A 57 12.19 -29.71 -3.71
C ASP A 57 13.64 -29.22 -3.48
N ARG A 58 13.90 -28.72 -2.27
CA ARG A 58 15.16 -28.09 -1.84
C ARG A 58 16.35 -29.06 -1.71
N THR A 59 16.18 -30.33 -2.07
CA THR A 59 17.19 -31.40 -1.96
C THR A 59 17.53 -32.07 -3.29
N GLY A 60 16.92 -31.64 -4.40
CA GLY A 60 17.24 -32.16 -5.72
C GLY A 60 18.68 -31.83 -6.12
N ALA A 61 19.57 -32.82 -6.04
CA ALA A 61 20.86 -32.78 -6.71
C ALA A 61 20.63 -32.44 -8.20
N PRO A 62 21.54 -31.67 -8.84
CA PRO A 62 21.36 -31.23 -10.21
C PRO A 62 21.07 -32.43 -11.11
N LYS A 63 19.90 -32.42 -11.78
CA LYS A 63 19.57 -33.36 -12.84
C LYS A 63 20.42 -33.01 -14.06
N GLY A 64 21.67 -33.44 -14.04
CA GLY A 64 22.65 -33.20 -15.10
C GLY A 64 23.97 -32.69 -14.53
N LYS A 65 25.09 -33.31 -14.90
CA LYS A 65 26.42 -32.77 -14.66
C LYS A 65 26.55 -31.45 -15.43
N ILE A 66 26.28 -30.32 -14.79
CA ILE A 66 26.67 -29.02 -15.33
C ILE A 66 28.19 -28.95 -15.19
N ASN A 67 28.90 -29.28 -16.28
CA ASN A 67 30.36 -29.27 -16.37
C ASN A 67 30.94 -27.84 -16.50
N VAL A 68 30.19 -26.84 -16.02
CA VAL A 68 30.46 -25.41 -16.21
C VAL A 68 30.55 -24.77 -14.84
N ASN A 69 31.61 -23.98 -14.60
CA ASN A 69 31.67 -23.17 -13.39
C ASN A 69 30.50 -22.18 -13.39
N THR A 70 29.69 -22.25 -12.33
CA THR A 70 28.54 -21.37 -12.13
C THR A 70 28.65 -20.61 -10.82
N THR A 71 28.18 -19.37 -10.84
CA THR A 71 28.06 -18.52 -9.67
C THR A 71 26.58 -18.15 -9.52
N TYR A 72 25.94 -18.58 -8.43
CA TYR A 72 24.50 -18.38 -8.17
C TYR A 72 23.57 -18.85 -9.31
N GLY A 73 24.00 -19.88 -10.06
CA GLY A 73 23.27 -20.44 -11.20
C GLY A 73 23.56 -19.78 -12.55
N PHE A 74 24.40 -18.73 -12.57
CA PHE A 74 24.86 -18.10 -13.81
C PHE A 74 26.18 -18.72 -14.28
N CYS A 75 26.31 -18.95 -15.59
CA CYS A 75 27.55 -19.39 -16.20
C CYS A 75 28.61 -18.29 -16.10
N ASP A 76 29.81 -18.60 -15.60
CA ASP A 76 30.84 -17.57 -15.38
C ASP A 76 31.35 -16.91 -16.67
N VAL A 77 31.26 -17.62 -17.80
CA VAL A 77 31.72 -17.13 -19.12
C VAL A 77 30.63 -16.36 -19.85
N SER A 78 29.51 -17.01 -20.15
CA SER A 78 28.42 -16.37 -20.91
C SER A 78 27.61 -15.39 -20.08
N LYS A 79 27.78 -15.43 -18.76
CA LYS A 79 26.93 -14.80 -17.75
C LYS A 79 25.48 -15.28 -17.79
N LYS A 80 25.02 -16.10 -18.72
CA LYS A 80 23.60 -16.49 -18.82
C LYS A 80 23.16 -17.37 -17.64
N LEU A 81 21.88 -17.29 -17.28
CA LEU A 81 21.28 -18.19 -16.30
C LEU A 81 21.18 -19.59 -16.88
N VAL A 82 21.74 -20.57 -16.18
CA VAL A 82 21.79 -21.98 -16.61
C VAL A 82 21.37 -22.96 -15.49
N ASP A 83 21.13 -22.49 -14.27
CA ASP A 83 20.63 -23.29 -13.14
C ASP A 83 19.68 -22.45 -12.27
N VAL A 84 18.37 -22.60 -12.48
CA VAL A 84 17.33 -21.87 -11.74
C VAL A 84 17.23 -22.31 -10.28
N PRO A 85 17.29 -23.61 -9.92
CA PRO A 85 17.35 -24.02 -8.52
C PRO A 85 18.50 -23.37 -7.73
N ALA A 86 19.68 -23.22 -8.33
CA ALA A 86 20.79 -22.49 -7.69
C ALA A 86 20.48 -21.01 -7.49
N LEU A 87 19.84 -20.35 -8.46
CA LEU A 87 19.39 -18.96 -8.34
C LEU A 87 18.33 -18.81 -7.23
N LEU A 88 17.36 -19.72 -7.14
CA LEU A 88 16.32 -19.70 -6.12
C LEU A 88 16.92 -19.80 -4.71
N ARG A 89 17.83 -20.77 -4.48
CA ARG A 89 18.55 -20.91 -3.21
C ARG A 89 19.38 -19.67 -2.89
N ALA A 90 20.07 -19.10 -3.88
CA ALA A 90 20.85 -17.90 -3.70
C ALA A 90 19.95 -16.70 -3.35
N ALA A 91 18.85 -16.47 -4.07
CA ALA A 91 17.92 -15.39 -3.79
C ALA A 91 17.29 -15.52 -2.40
N GLU A 92 16.94 -16.74 -1.98
CA GLU A 92 16.43 -16.98 -0.62
C GLU A 92 17.50 -16.66 0.44
N ALA A 93 18.72 -17.15 0.28
CA ALA A 93 19.82 -16.93 1.22
C ALA A 93 20.20 -15.44 1.38
N HIS A 94 20.08 -14.66 0.30
CA HIS A 94 20.41 -13.22 0.29
C HIS A 94 19.17 -12.33 0.50
N SER A 95 18.00 -12.90 0.75
CA SER A 95 16.81 -12.14 1.17
C SER A 95 16.90 -11.76 2.66
N LEU A 96 16.12 -10.78 3.10
CA LEU A 96 16.13 -10.36 4.52
C LEU A 96 15.86 -11.52 5.51
N PRO A 97 14.89 -12.43 5.27
CA PRO A 97 14.74 -13.63 6.09
C PRO A 97 15.98 -14.53 6.06
N GLY A 98 16.57 -14.77 4.89
CA GLY A 98 17.74 -15.65 4.72
C GLY A 98 19.00 -15.12 5.41
N LEU A 99 19.16 -13.80 5.47
CA LEU A 99 20.31 -13.15 6.13
C LEU A 99 20.22 -13.17 7.66
N GLY A 100 19.04 -13.46 8.24
CA GLY A 100 18.84 -13.48 9.70
C GLY A 100 19.01 -12.12 10.39
N VAL A 101 18.94 -11.04 9.62
CA VAL A 101 19.15 -9.65 10.08
C VAL A 101 17.88 -9.00 10.63
N CYS A 102 16.71 -9.53 10.26
CA CYS A 102 15.41 -8.94 10.56
C CYS A 102 14.87 -9.39 11.92
N VAL A 103 14.38 -8.45 12.71
CA VAL A 103 13.74 -8.69 14.01
C VAL A 103 12.24 -8.85 13.84
N GLN A 104 11.65 -9.86 14.47
CA GLN A 104 10.18 -10.00 14.49
C GLN A 104 9.55 -8.96 15.42
N ARG A 105 8.36 -8.45 15.08
CA ARG A 105 7.63 -7.45 15.90
C ARG A 105 7.54 -7.87 17.37
N GLN A 106 7.21 -9.12 17.65
CA GLN A 106 7.10 -9.62 19.03
C GLN A 106 8.40 -9.44 19.83
N ARG A 107 9.54 -9.74 19.20
CA ARG A 107 10.86 -9.60 19.83
C ARG A 107 11.25 -8.15 20.06
N LEU A 108 10.87 -7.26 19.13
CA LEU A 108 11.01 -5.81 19.33
C LEU A 108 10.21 -5.37 20.56
N MET A 109 8.94 -5.78 20.65
CA MET A 109 8.07 -5.39 21.77
C MET A 109 8.60 -5.88 23.12
N GLU A 110 9.13 -7.11 23.19
CA GLU A 110 9.84 -7.61 24.38
C GLU A 110 11.04 -6.73 24.76
N THR A 111 11.85 -6.35 23.77
CA THR A 111 13.02 -5.49 23.97
C THR A 111 12.60 -4.12 24.52
N LEU A 112 11.57 -3.51 23.93
CA LEU A 112 11.05 -2.21 24.39
C LEU A 112 10.45 -2.29 25.80
N ARG A 113 9.76 -3.38 26.17
CA ARG A 113 9.26 -3.57 27.53
C ARG A 113 10.38 -3.63 28.57
N VAL A 114 11.47 -4.34 28.25
CA VAL A 114 12.65 -4.41 29.12
C VAL A 114 13.28 -3.02 29.30
N MET A 115 13.32 -2.22 28.23
CA MET A 115 13.88 -0.86 28.27
C MET A 115 12.98 0.14 29.03
N ASP A 116 11.66 -0.02 28.98
CA ASP A 116 10.68 0.83 29.69
C ASP A 116 10.66 0.56 31.21
N GLY A 117 11.11 -0.62 31.65
CA GLY A 117 11.14 -1.00 33.07
C GLY A 117 9.76 -1.29 33.69
N ASN A 118 8.69 -1.29 32.88
CA ASN A 118 7.31 -1.55 33.31
C ASN A 118 6.77 -2.85 32.70
N SER A 119 6.03 -3.60 33.51
CA SER A 119 5.40 -4.88 33.18
C SER A 119 3.88 -4.78 32.98
N GLU A 120 3.38 -3.68 32.39
CA GLU A 120 1.96 -3.59 32.06
C GLU A 120 1.66 -4.27 30.71
N GLU A 121 0.60 -5.07 30.70
CA GLU A 121 0.08 -5.73 29.50
C GLU A 121 -0.57 -4.73 28.53
N PRO A 122 -0.43 -4.94 27.21
CA PRO A 122 -1.07 -4.08 26.22
C PRO A 122 -2.59 -4.26 26.26
N LEU A 123 -3.32 -3.14 26.29
CA LEU A 123 -4.76 -3.09 26.05
C LEU A 123 -5.06 -3.56 24.62
N LEU A 124 -5.85 -4.63 24.48
CA LEU A 124 -6.26 -5.22 23.21
C LEU A 124 -7.10 -4.22 22.38
N PRO A 125 -6.90 -4.12 21.05
CA PRO A 125 -7.71 -3.27 20.20
C PRO A 125 -9.06 -3.93 19.84
N ASP A 126 -10.14 -3.17 19.96
CA ASP A 126 -11.44 -3.47 19.37
C ASP A 126 -11.42 -3.14 17.87
N GLU A 127 -11.97 -4.02 17.03
CA GLU A 127 -11.81 -3.98 15.57
C GLU A 127 -12.55 -2.79 14.93
N PHE A 128 -11.79 -1.90 14.26
CA PHE A 128 -12.39 -0.76 13.55
C PHE A 128 -11.59 -0.37 12.30
N MET A 129 -11.47 -1.24 11.29
CA MET A 129 -10.96 -0.87 9.96
C MET A 129 -11.08 -2.03 8.95
N SER A 130 -10.93 -1.75 7.64
CA SER A 130 -10.87 -2.81 6.62
C SER A 130 -9.64 -3.70 6.79
N SER A 131 -9.69 -4.97 6.36
CA SER A 131 -8.70 -6.02 6.64
C SER A 131 -7.22 -5.61 6.56
N LYS A 132 -6.82 -4.84 5.54
CA LYS A 132 -5.43 -4.35 5.41
C LYS A 132 -5.07 -3.20 6.36
N LYS A 133 -5.98 -2.23 6.53
CA LYS A 133 -5.76 -1.08 7.44
C LYS A 133 -5.88 -1.50 8.90
N ALA A 134 -6.71 -2.51 9.19
CA ALA A 134 -6.83 -3.17 10.48
C ALA A 134 -5.58 -3.98 10.86
N HIS A 135 -4.77 -4.41 9.88
CA HIS A 135 -3.50 -5.08 10.16
C HIS A 135 -2.35 -4.07 10.39
N GLU A 136 -2.18 -3.09 9.51
CA GLU A 136 -1.02 -2.18 9.55
C GLU A 136 -1.11 -1.14 10.68
N VAL A 137 -2.28 -0.52 10.86
CA VAL A 137 -2.43 0.62 11.79
C VAL A 137 -2.25 0.20 13.24
N PRO A 138 -2.92 -0.85 13.76
CA PRO A 138 -2.72 -1.28 15.14
C PRO A 138 -1.29 -1.75 15.40
N ALA A 139 -0.70 -2.53 14.49
CA ALA A 139 0.67 -3.03 14.63
C ALA A 139 1.71 -1.88 14.68
N MET A 140 1.57 -0.88 13.81
CA MET A 140 2.43 0.31 13.84
C MET A 140 2.20 1.14 15.09
N ALA A 141 0.94 1.34 15.48
CA ALA A 141 0.58 2.16 16.63
C ALA A 141 1.09 1.57 17.96
N GLU A 142 1.04 0.25 18.11
CA GLU A 142 1.57 -0.45 19.28
C GLU A 142 3.08 -0.20 19.46
N VAL A 143 3.86 -0.32 18.38
CA VAL A 143 5.30 -0.04 18.39
C VAL A 143 5.58 1.42 18.70
N VAL A 144 4.87 2.35 18.04
CA VAL A 144 5.04 3.79 18.29
C VAL A 144 4.71 4.17 19.73
N ALA A 145 3.64 3.60 20.29
CA ALA A 145 3.29 3.82 21.69
C ALA A 145 4.34 3.27 22.66
N ALA A 146 4.91 2.10 22.37
CA ALA A 146 6.01 1.55 23.17
C ALA A 146 7.28 2.43 23.10
N LEU A 147 7.65 2.89 21.91
CA LEU A 147 8.75 3.85 21.74
C LEU A 147 8.49 5.15 22.51
N SER A 148 7.26 5.65 22.47
CA SER A 148 6.84 6.87 23.18
C SER A 148 7.03 6.74 24.69
N ARG A 149 6.65 5.58 25.26
CA ARG A 149 6.84 5.28 26.69
C ARG A 149 8.33 5.18 27.06
N CYS A 150 9.10 4.41 26.30
CA CYS A 150 10.55 4.25 26.53
C CYS A 150 11.28 5.60 26.51
N CYS A 151 10.91 6.48 25.57
CA CYS A 151 11.51 7.81 25.45
C CYS A 151 10.88 8.86 26.39
N LYS A 152 9.83 8.52 27.14
CA LYS A 152 9.05 9.42 28.00
C LYS A 152 8.50 10.65 27.26
N VAL A 153 8.15 10.47 25.99
CA VAL A 153 7.57 11.52 25.13
C VAL A 153 6.07 11.33 24.98
N LYS A 154 5.36 12.44 24.72
CA LYS A 154 3.91 12.44 24.47
C LYS A 154 3.54 12.85 23.05
N GLN A 155 4.49 13.43 22.31
CA GLN A 155 4.26 13.90 20.96
C GLN A 155 4.69 12.86 19.92
N VAL A 156 3.91 12.77 18.85
CA VAL A 156 4.22 11.94 17.67
C VAL A 156 4.12 12.80 16.42
N ILE A 157 5.09 12.69 15.52
CA ILE A 157 5.08 13.37 14.23
C ILE A 157 4.99 12.32 13.12
N ASP A 158 3.85 12.26 12.44
CA ASP A 158 3.59 11.34 11.33
C ASP A 158 3.85 12.05 9.99
N VAL A 159 4.95 11.70 9.33
CA VAL A 159 5.35 12.27 8.03
C VAL A 159 4.83 11.43 6.88
N GLY A 160 4.13 12.08 5.94
CA GLY A 160 3.39 11.38 4.89
C GLY A 160 2.13 10.72 5.45
N SER A 161 1.48 11.38 6.42
CA SER A 161 0.32 10.84 7.16
C SER A 161 -0.90 10.50 6.28
N GLY A 162 -0.93 10.98 5.04
CA GLY A 162 -1.97 10.72 4.06
C GLY A 162 -3.34 11.05 4.62
N LYS A 163 -4.22 10.04 4.62
CA LYS A 163 -5.58 10.21 5.13
C LYS A 163 -5.63 10.35 6.67
N GLY A 164 -4.56 10.09 7.42
CA GLY A 164 -4.51 10.28 8.88
C GLY A 164 -5.12 9.14 9.73
N TYR A 165 -5.12 7.90 9.25
CA TYR A 165 -5.65 6.76 10.00
C TYR A 165 -4.80 6.42 11.22
N LEU A 166 -3.48 6.27 11.03
CA LEU A 166 -2.53 6.03 12.11
C LEU A 166 -2.56 7.15 13.14
N CYS A 167 -2.53 8.41 12.69
CA CYS A 167 -2.65 9.57 13.56
C CYS A 167 -3.89 9.54 14.46
N SER A 168 -5.06 9.27 13.87
CA SER A 168 -6.31 9.23 14.62
C SER A 168 -6.29 8.10 15.65
N PHE A 169 -5.82 6.91 15.26
CA PHE A 169 -5.72 5.75 16.13
C PHE A 169 -4.77 6.00 17.31
N LEU A 170 -3.57 6.53 17.06
CA LEU A 170 -2.60 6.89 18.10
C LEU A 170 -3.17 7.90 19.11
N SER A 171 -3.86 8.93 18.61
CA SER A 171 -4.45 9.96 19.47
C SER A 171 -5.60 9.45 20.34
N MET A 172 -6.39 8.48 19.83
CA MET A 172 -7.54 7.94 20.54
C MET A 172 -7.17 6.81 21.49
N GLN A 173 -6.41 5.82 21.02
CA GLN A 173 -6.13 4.60 21.76
C GLN A 173 -5.02 4.80 22.79
N TYR A 174 -4.01 5.61 22.46
CA TYR A 174 -2.84 5.81 23.30
C TYR A 174 -2.74 7.21 23.90
N ASN A 175 -3.75 8.07 23.65
CA ASN A 175 -3.81 9.43 24.19
C ASN A 175 -2.55 10.28 23.87
N LEU A 176 -1.91 10.02 22.72
CA LEU A 176 -0.71 10.72 22.27
C LEU A 176 -1.09 11.99 21.48
N GLN A 177 -0.27 13.05 21.61
CA GLN A 177 -0.43 14.26 20.82
C GLN A 177 0.23 14.08 19.45
N VAL A 178 -0.56 13.90 18.40
CA VAL A 178 -0.07 13.57 17.07
C VAL A 178 -0.15 14.77 16.12
N PHE A 179 0.93 15.03 15.40
CA PHE A 179 1.02 15.97 14.29
C PHE A 179 1.18 15.20 12.99
N GLY A 180 0.13 15.15 12.17
CA GLY A 180 0.16 14.45 10.89
C GLY A 180 0.48 15.41 9.75
N ILE A 181 1.64 15.28 9.13
CA ILE A 181 2.10 16.15 8.05
C ILE A 181 1.93 15.42 6.72
N ASP A 182 1.28 16.06 5.76
CA ASP A 182 1.13 15.56 4.39
C ASP A 182 1.28 16.71 3.38
N CYS A 183 1.85 16.43 2.21
CA CYS A 183 2.01 17.45 1.18
C CYS A 183 0.69 17.78 0.45
N SER A 184 -0.32 16.89 0.51
CA SER A 184 -1.61 17.09 -0.14
C SER A 184 -2.63 17.72 0.79
N SER A 185 -3.07 18.94 0.45
CA SER A 185 -4.13 19.65 1.18
C SER A 185 -5.46 18.89 1.18
N THR A 186 -5.72 18.08 0.15
CA THR A 186 -6.91 17.23 0.07
C THR A 186 -6.90 16.15 1.14
N ASN A 187 -5.74 15.52 1.36
CA ASN A 187 -5.55 14.50 2.38
C ASN A 187 -5.72 15.09 3.78
N THR A 188 -5.09 16.23 4.06
CA THR A 188 -5.16 16.90 5.36
C THR A 188 -6.58 17.38 5.68
N ARG A 189 -7.30 17.96 4.69
CA ARG A 189 -8.73 18.32 4.86
C ARG A 189 -9.59 17.09 5.17
N GLY A 190 -9.33 15.97 4.49
CA GLY A 190 -10.01 14.69 4.74
C GLY A 190 -9.73 14.14 6.15
N ALA A 191 -8.50 14.29 6.63
CA ALA A 191 -8.11 13.90 7.99
C ALA A 191 -8.78 14.79 9.05
N GLN A 192 -8.84 16.11 8.83
CA GLN A 192 -9.55 17.05 9.71
C GLN A 192 -11.02 16.68 9.86
N GLU A 193 -11.71 16.41 8.74
CA GLU A 193 -13.12 16.03 8.77
C GLU A 193 -13.34 14.72 9.51
N ARG A 194 -12.45 13.73 9.31
CA ARG A 194 -12.52 12.47 10.05
C ARG A 194 -12.33 12.67 11.55
N ASN A 195 -11.31 13.42 11.95
CA ASN A 195 -11.05 13.73 13.36
C ASN A 195 -12.24 14.47 14.00
N ARG A 196 -12.86 15.40 13.26
CA ARG A 196 -14.09 16.08 13.71
C ARG A 196 -15.23 15.11 13.97
N LYS A 197 -15.44 14.12 13.08
CA LYS A 197 -16.46 13.07 13.25
C LYS A 197 -16.12 12.17 14.44
N LEU A 198 -14.90 11.65 14.50
CA LEU A 198 -14.41 10.80 15.58
C LEU A 198 -14.60 11.42 16.97
N LYS A 199 -14.31 12.71 17.12
CA LYS A 199 -14.54 13.43 18.38
C LYS A 199 -16.01 13.50 18.79
N LYS A 200 -16.93 13.64 17.82
CA LYS A 200 -18.37 13.63 18.13
C LYS A 200 -18.79 12.25 18.65
N PHE A 201 -18.32 11.19 18.01
CA PHE A 201 -18.60 9.81 18.42
C PHE A 201 -17.96 9.45 19.76
N SER A 202 -16.68 9.77 19.96
CA SER A 202 -15.97 9.52 21.23
C SER A 202 -16.63 10.24 22.41
N ARG A 203 -17.13 11.47 22.21
CA ARG A 203 -17.92 12.18 23.24
C ARG A 203 -19.28 11.53 23.51
N ALA A 204 -19.92 10.94 22.50
CA ALA A 204 -21.16 10.18 22.69
C ALA A 204 -20.88 8.88 23.46
N TYR A 205 -19.81 8.17 23.09
CA TYR A 205 -19.38 6.94 23.74
C TYR A 205 -18.93 7.16 25.20
N GLN A 206 -18.12 8.19 25.46
CA GLN A 206 -17.72 8.57 26.83
C GLN A 206 -18.92 8.95 27.69
N LYS A 207 -19.94 9.62 27.14
CA LYS A 207 -21.20 9.90 27.86
C LYS A 207 -21.98 8.64 28.20
N HIS A 208 -21.95 7.61 27.35
CA HIS A 208 -22.59 6.32 27.63
C HIS A 208 -21.84 5.54 28.72
N VAL A 209 -20.50 5.47 28.65
CA VAL A 209 -19.68 4.77 29.66
C VAL A 209 -19.77 5.45 31.04
N GLN A 210 -19.85 6.78 31.08
CA GLN A 210 -19.94 7.56 32.33
C GLN A 210 -21.35 7.51 32.96
N PHE A 211 -22.38 7.14 32.18
CA PHE A 211 -23.70 6.81 32.70
C PHE A 211 -23.75 5.40 33.31
N SER A 212 -22.92 4.48 32.82
CA SER A 212 -22.83 3.11 33.35
C SER A 212 -21.95 2.98 34.60
N SER A 213 -21.08 3.95 34.91
CA SER A 213 -20.15 3.89 36.05
C SER A 213 -20.63 4.59 37.33
N ASN A 214 -21.87 5.11 37.37
CA ASN A 214 -22.43 5.85 38.50
C ASN A 214 -23.68 5.18 39.13
N HIS A 215 -23.65 3.86 39.31
CA HIS A 215 -24.53 3.20 40.27
C HIS A 215 -23.70 2.48 41.33
N GLU A 216 -23.75 3.02 42.55
CA GLU A 216 -23.43 2.31 43.79
C GLU A 216 -24.21 1.00 43.85
N VAL A 217 -23.55 -0.03 44.37
CA VAL A 217 -24.06 -1.39 44.57
C VAL A 217 -25.41 -1.38 45.29
N PRO A 218 -26.50 -1.91 44.71
CA PRO A 218 -27.70 -2.24 45.45
C PRO A 218 -27.67 -3.70 45.90
N ASN A 219 -28.09 -3.92 47.15
CA ASN A 219 -28.33 -5.20 47.82
C ASN A 219 -29.07 -6.25 46.96
N GLU A 220 -28.93 -7.52 47.37
CA GLU A 220 -29.41 -8.79 46.79
C GLU A 220 -30.91 -8.94 46.45
N GLU A 221 -31.70 -7.87 46.25
CA GLU A 221 -33.13 -7.97 45.88
C GLU A 221 -33.48 -7.53 44.44
N THR A 222 -32.52 -7.19 43.59
CA THR A 222 -32.79 -6.77 42.20
C THR A 222 -32.45 -7.77 41.11
N ARG A 223 -32.18 -9.04 41.47
CA ARG A 223 -31.93 -10.10 40.49
C ARG A 223 -33.19 -10.70 39.85
N ASP A 224 -34.38 -10.38 40.36
CA ASP A 224 -35.66 -10.95 39.89
C ASP A 224 -36.49 -10.02 38.97
N ARG A 225 -35.92 -8.91 38.49
CA ARG A 225 -36.67 -7.93 37.66
C ARG A 225 -36.27 -7.87 36.18
N TRP A 226 -35.46 -8.79 35.67
CA TRP A 226 -35.19 -8.95 34.23
C TRP A 226 -35.57 -10.34 33.70
N GLU A 227 -36.63 -10.93 34.25
CA GLU A 227 -37.33 -12.07 33.63
C GLU A 227 -38.81 -11.79 33.33
N ASN A 228 -39.32 -10.58 33.58
CA ASN A 228 -40.76 -10.28 33.40
C ASN A 228 -41.03 -8.87 32.85
N ALA A 229 -40.53 -8.57 31.65
CA ALA A 229 -40.92 -7.36 30.91
C ALA A 229 -41.03 -7.56 29.40
N ASP A 230 -41.30 -8.80 28.95
CA ASP A 230 -41.63 -9.11 27.54
C ASP A 230 -43.15 -9.29 27.32
N GLU A 231 -43.98 -8.89 28.29
CA GLU A 231 -45.43 -8.92 28.14
C GLU A 231 -46.04 -7.61 28.60
N ARG A 232 -46.34 -6.73 27.62
CA ARG A 232 -47.57 -5.89 27.49
C ARG A 232 -47.24 -4.55 26.85
N GLU A 233 -47.30 -4.53 25.52
CA GLU A 233 -47.93 -3.41 24.82
C GLU A 233 -48.57 -3.92 23.52
N GLU A 234 -49.77 -4.52 23.66
CA GLU A 234 -50.74 -4.61 22.56
C GLU A 234 -52.10 -4.02 22.99
N ARG A 235 -52.52 -2.99 22.23
CA ARG A 235 -53.89 -2.60 21.83
C ARG A 235 -53.76 -1.22 21.15
N MET A 236 -54.07 -0.96 19.87
CA MET A 236 -55.07 -1.44 18.90
C MET A 236 -54.68 -0.91 17.47
N PRO A 237 -55.50 -1.05 16.40
CA PRO A 237 -56.14 -2.23 15.79
C PRO A 237 -55.75 -2.45 14.30
N ASP A 238 -55.68 -3.73 13.94
CA ASP A 238 -56.16 -4.41 12.71
C ASP A 238 -56.31 -3.64 11.38
N HIS A 239 -55.54 -4.06 10.35
CA HIS A 239 -56.06 -4.42 9.01
C HIS A 239 -55.10 -5.40 8.29
N GLN A 240 -55.43 -6.69 8.41
CA GLN A 240 -55.40 -7.77 7.41
C GLN A 240 -54.22 -7.91 6.42
N ILE A 241 -53.41 -8.96 6.64
CA ILE A 241 -52.78 -9.77 5.59
C ILE A 241 -53.17 -11.24 5.84
N PRO A 242 -53.65 -12.01 4.83
CA PRO A 242 -53.98 -13.42 5.02
C PRO A 242 -52.75 -14.33 4.99
N THR A 243 -52.77 -15.28 5.92
CA THR A 243 -51.94 -16.48 6.12
C THR A 243 -52.05 -17.47 4.94
N PHE A 244 -51.08 -18.40 4.81
CA PHE A 244 -51.26 -19.88 4.85
C PHE A 244 -49.88 -20.55 4.66
N GLN A 245 -49.25 -21.01 5.75
CA GLN A 245 -49.19 -22.40 6.26
C GLN A 245 -48.32 -23.37 5.43
N VAL A 246 -47.24 -23.81 6.08
CA VAL A 246 -46.52 -25.04 5.79
C VAL A 246 -47.08 -26.13 6.71
N GLN A 247 -47.26 -27.33 6.18
CA GLN A 247 -47.42 -28.56 6.96
C GLN A 247 -46.18 -29.44 6.73
N GLU A 248 -45.61 -29.89 7.85
CA GLU A 248 -44.56 -30.90 7.96
C GLU A 248 -45.08 -32.28 7.50
N GLU A 249 -44.18 -33.16 7.06
CA GLU A 249 -44.20 -34.57 7.46
C GLU A 249 -42.88 -35.30 7.17
N GLU A 250 -42.72 -36.42 7.84
CA GLU A 250 -41.49 -37.08 8.29
C GLU A 250 -40.78 -38.03 7.28
N ASP A 251 -39.53 -38.34 7.65
CA ASP A 251 -38.91 -39.67 7.71
C ASP A 251 -38.07 -40.27 6.55
N LYS A 252 -36.84 -40.66 6.96
CA LYS A 252 -36.05 -41.87 6.63
C LYS A 252 -35.37 -42.10 5.25
N ASN A 253 -34.05 -42.28 5.38
CA ASN A 253 -33.21 -43.39 4.87
C ASN A 253 -32.42 -43.22 3.54
N GLY A 254 -31.09 -43.38 3.64
CA GLY A 254 -30.30 -44.25 2.75
C GLY A 254 -29.54 -43.65 1.55
N GLY A 255 -28.20 -43.73 1.61
CA GLY A 255 -27.38 -44.18 0.46
C GLY A 255 -26.64 -43.12 -0.39
N LYS A 256 -25.31 -43.34 -0.50
CA LYS A 256 -24.37 -43.17 -1.66
C LYS A 256 -24.85 -42.26 -2.81
N GLU A 257 -24.02 -41.36 -3.37
CA GLU A 257 -22.90 -41.72 -4.24
C GLU A 257 -22.09 -40.47 -4.68
N ARG A 258 -21.07 -40.73 -5.49
CA ARG A 258 -19.94 -39.92 -5.93
C ARG A 258 -20.26 -39.11 -7.20
N GLU A 259 -19.24 -38.40 -7.68
CA GLU A 259 -19.05 -37.84 -9.04
C GLU A 259 -19.53 -36.40 -9.29
N GLN A 260 -18.63 -35.43 -9.50
CA GLN A 260 -17.83 -35.14 -10.71
C GLN A 260 -18.60 -34.15 -11.61
N ILE A 261 -18.13 -32.91 -11.70
CA ILE A 261 -18.53 -31.99 -12.78
C ILE A 261 -17.26 -31.44 -13.40
N ASP A 262 -17.08 -31.89 -14.63
CA ASP A 262 -16.09 -31.49 -15.61
C ASP A 262 -16.43 -30.12 -16.23
N MET A 263 -15.38 -29.52 -16.78
CA MET A 263 -15.40 -28.35 -17.66
C MET A 263 -16.20 -28.57 -18.95
N ALA A 264 -16.71 -27.49 -19.53
CA ALA A 264 -16.76 -27.33 -20.99
C ALA A 264 -16.85 -25.85 -21.42
N GLU A 265 -15.95 -25.49 -22.31
CA GLU A 265 -15.93 -24.30 -23.17
C GLU A 265 -16.97 -24.37 -24.31
N ALA A 266 -17.03 -23.27 -25.09
CA ALA A 266 -17.51 -23.11 -26.47
C ALA A 266 -18.82 -22.30 -26.61
N GLN A 267 -19.12 -21.53 -27.66
CA GLN A 267 -18.40 -20.87 -28.77
C GLN A 267 -19.45 -19.93 -29.44
N CYS A 268 -18.98 -18.97 -30.25
CA CYS A 268 -19.81 -18.09 -31.11
C CYS A 268 -20.54 -18.82 -32.25
N SER A 269 -21.72 -18.30 -32.66
CA SER A 269 -22.07 -18.08 -34.09
C SER A 269 -23.41 -17.34 -34.35
N LEU A 270 -23.31 -16.18 -35.03
CA LEU A 270 -24.03 -15.67 -36.23
C LEU A 270 -25.56 -15.34 -36.28
N SER A 271 -25.81 -14.20 -36.96
CA SER A 271 -26.98 -13.33 -37.30
C SER A 271 -27.94 -13.90 -38.41
N PRO A 272 -28.93 -13.20 -39.09
CA PRO A 272 -29.14 -11.73 -39.37
C PRO A 272 -30.61 -11.17 -39.49
N ASP A 273 -30.73 -9.92 -40.00
CA ASP A 273 -31.87 -9.19 -40.67
C ASP A 273 -32.85 -8.33 -39.82
N GLN A 274 -33.39 -7.14 -40.20
CA GLN A 274 -33.14 -6.08 -41.22
C GLN A 274 -34.15 -4.91 -41.03
N LYS A 275 -33.83 -3.69 -41.55
CA LYS A 275 -34.68 -2.51 -41.96
C LYS A 275 -35.12 -1.43 -40.93
N ASP A 276 -34.57 -0.20 -41.03
CA ASP A 276 -35.01 1.03 -41.78
C ASP A 276 -35.99 1.90 -40.93
N THR A 277 -35.85 3.21 -40.64
CA THR A 277 -35.73 4.39 -41.53
C THR A 277 -35.57 5.72 -40.73
N SER A 278 -34.66 6.61 -41.18
CA SER A 278 -34.70 8.09 -41.35
C SER A 278 -35.09 9.15 -40.27
N LEU A 279 -34.17 10.14 -40.13
CA LEU A 279 -34.28 11.63 -40.02
C LEU A 279 -34.92 12.25 -38.74
N SER A 280 -34.48 13.36 -38.12
CA SER A 280 -33.50 14.44 -38.38
C SER A 280 -33.42 15.39 -37.15
N ASP A 281 -32.26 16.01 -36.89
CA ASP A 281 -32.03 17.37 -36.32
C ASP A 281 -32.52 17.71 -34.87
N LEU A 282 -31.82 18.41 -33.96
CA LEU A 282 -30.67 19.33 -33.97
C LEU A 282 -30.17 19.58 -32.50
N SER A 283 -28.86 19.81 -32.35
CA SER A 283 -28.17 20.67 -31.35
C SER A 283 -28.29 20.43 -29.83
N GLY A 284 -27.13 20.30 -29.17
CA GLY A 284 -27.02 20.47 -27.72
C GLY A 284 -25.68 19.99 -27.13
N THR A 285 -24.68 20.86 -27.13
CA THR A 285 -23.42 20.76 -26.38
C THR A 285 -23.61 20.27 -24.93
N ARG A 286 -22.92 19.19 -24.55
CA ARG A 286 -22.67 18.84 -23.14
C ARG A 286 -21.34 18.10 -22.97
N GLU A 287 -20.49 18.67 -22.12
CA GLU A 287 -19.21 18.13 -21.66
C GLU A 287 -19.41 16.83 -20.83
N PRO A 288 -18.48 15.87 -20.87
CA PRO A 288 -18.62 14.61 -20.15
C PRO A 288 -18.06 14.68 -18.72
N SER A 289 -18.92 14.34 -17.76
CA SER A 289 -18.60 14.04 -16.37
C SER A 289 -17.82 12.73 -16.23
N GLU A 290 -16.74 12.77 -15.44
CA GLU A 290 -15.91 11.61 -15.08
C GLU A 290 -16.68 10.52 -14.30
N PRO A 291 -16.32 9.23 -14.49
CA PRO A 291 -16.96 8.14 -13.78
C PRO A 291 -16.41 7.98 -12.36
N THR A 292 -17.30 8.11 -11.39
CA THR A 292 -17.11 7.71 -10.00
C THR A 292 -17.03 6.17 -9.89
N ASN A 293 -15.95 5.67 -9.30
CA ASN A 293 -15.83 4.28 -8.86
C ASN A 293 -16.94 3.93 -7.87
N THR A 294 -17.76 2.95 -8.22
CA THR A 294 -18.70 2.24 -7.37
C THR A 294 -17.95 1.19 -6.53
N ASP A 295 -17.70 1.50 -5.26
CA ASP A 295 -17.48 0.51 -4.20
C ASP A 295 -18.76 0.44 -3.35
N LEU A 296 -19.64 -0.52 -3.68
CA LEU A 296 -20.66 -1.07 -2.77
C LEU A 296 -20.03 -2.30 -2.11
N GLU A 297 -20.24 -2.72 -0.87
CA GLU A 297 -20.93 -2.25 0.33
C GLU A 297 -20.42 -3.18 1.45
N ASN A 298 -20.31 -2.71 2.69
CA ASN A 298 -20.11 -3.57 3.87
C ASN A 298 -21.19 -3.17 4.89
N PRO A 299 -21.91 -4.11 5.53
CA PRO A 299 -23.22 -3.89 6.17
C PRO A 299 -23.17 -3.20 7.54
N PHE A 300 -22.23 -2.29 7.77
CA PHE A 300 -22.11 -1.52 9.02
C PHE A 300 -22.90 -0.20 9.02
N PHE A 301 -23.60 0.13 7.92
CA PHE A 301 -24.31 1.41 7.76
C PHE A 301 -25.83 1.30 7.53
N SER A 302 -26.46 0.14 7.75
CA SER A 302 -27.90 -0.05 7.46
C SER A 302 -28.86 0.12 8.64
N GLU A 303 -28.41 0.44 9.86
CA GLU A 303 -29.32 0.72 10.99
C GLU A 303 -29.22 2.17 11.48
N LEU A 304 -29.79 3.08 10.70
CA LEU A 304 -30.39 4.30 11.22
C LEU A 304 -31.73 4.46 10.51
N ALA A 305 -32.79 3.91 11.10
CA ALA A 305 -34.15 4.23 10.72
C ALA A 305 -34.42 5.74 10.96
N PRO A 306 -35.23 6.40 10.12
CA PRO A 306 -35.27 7.84 10.04
C PRO A 306 -36.40 8.42 10.88
N ASP A 307 -36.31 8.43 12.22
CA ASP A 307 -37.34 9.09 13.04
C ASP A 307 -36.77 9.77 14.29
N ILE A 308 -36.08 10.90 14.08
CA ILE A 308 -36.16 12.07 14.97
C ILE A 308 -36.20 13.30 14.08
N VAL A 309 -37.38 13.57 13.52
CA VAL A 309 -37.72 14.87 12.95
C VAL A 309 -37.97 15.84 14.12
N GLU A 310 -36.93 16.54 14.56
CA GLU A 310 -37.16 17.86 15.17
C GLU A 310 -37.34 18.87 14.03
N GLN A 311 -38.59 19.31 13.88
CA GLN A 311 -39.06 20.24 12.86
C GLN A 311 -38.19 21.50 12.77
N SER A 312 -37.34 21.58 11.74
CA SER A 312 -36.70 22.84 11.35
C SER A 312 -37.60 23.58 10.36
N PHE A 313 -38.10 24.75 10.75
CA PHE A 313 -38.84 25.69 9.90
C PHE A 313 -38.17 25.91 8.53
N PRO A 314 -38.95 26.12 7.45
CA PRO A 314 -38.43 26.16 6.08
C PRO A 314 -37.40 27.28 5.91
N ARG A 315 -36.14 26.91 5.60
CA ARG A 315 -35.05 27.86 5.35
C ARG A 315 -35.14 28.38 3.91
N VAL A 316 -35.47 29.67 3.79
CA VAL A 316 -35.46 30.41 2.51
C VAL A 316 -34.04 30.41 1.91
N PRO A 317 -33.88 30.15 0.60
CA PRO A 317 -32.58 30.16 -0.08
C PRO A 317 -31.86 31.52 0.02
N PRO A 318 -30.50 31.56 0.04
CA PRO A 318 -29.75 32.79 0.23
C PRO A 318 -30.03 33.89 -0.81
N SER A 319 -30.48 33.52 -2.00
CA SER A 319 -30.80 34.43 -3.12
C SER A 319 -32.05 35.28 -2.90
N GLN A 320 -32.92 34.93 -1.94
CA GLN A 320 -34.18 35.62 -1.66
C GLN A 320 -34.16 36.46 -0.36
N LEU A 321 -32.98 36.60 0.28
CA LEU A 321 -32.84 37.37 1.51
C LEU A 321 -32.52 38.84 1.21
N SER A 322 -33.18 39.77 1.91
CA SER A 322 -32.83 41.19 1.86
C SER A 322 -31.39 41.42 2.37
N ALA A 323 -30.76 42.50 1.91
CA ALA A 323 -29.39 42.84 2.32
C ALA A 323 -29.25 43.00 3.84
N GLU A 324 -30.31 43.50 4.50
CA GLU A 324 -30.37 43.66 5.95
C GLU A 324 -30.41 42.32 6.70
N GLU A 325 -31.17 41.34 6.20
CA GLU A 325 -31.25 40.00 6.81
C GLU A 325 -29.92 39.23 6.63
N ARG A 326 -29.22 39.44 5.50
CA ARG A 326 -27.87 38.88 5.29
C ARG A 326 -26.85 39.46 6.28
N GLU A 327 -26.88 40.77 6.52
CA GLU A 327 -25.98 41.41 7.49
C GLU A 327 -26.34 41.03 8.94
N ARG A 328 -27.63 40.88 9.28
CA ARG A 328 -28.03 40.37 10.60
C ARG A 328 -27.47 38.97 10.86
N ARG A 329 -27.63 38.05 9.91
CA ARG A 329 -27.11 36.67 10.02
C ARG A 329 -25.60 36.60 10.04
N LYS A 330 -24.91 37.51 9.36
CA LYS A 330 -23.45 37.64 9.39
C LYS A 330 -22.99 38.11 10.77
N ARG A 331 -23.68 39.09 11.36
CA ARG A 331 -23.43 39.60 12.71
C ARG A 331 -23.68 38.54 13.78
N GLU A 332 -24.79 37.80 13.69
CA GLU A 332 -25.11 36.67 14.58
C GLU A 332 -24.09 35.53 14.46
N ASN A 333 -23.58 35.22 13.27
CA ASN A 333 -22.51 34.23 13.08
C ASN A 333 -21.17 34.71 13.67
N LEU A 334 -20.86 36.00 13.56
CA LEU A 334 -19.69 36.62 14.17
C LEU A 334 -19.79 36.61 15.71
N GLU A 335 -20.96 36.90 16.27
CA GLU A 335 -21.23 36.81 17.71
C GLU A 335 -21.18 35.36 18.22
N ARG A 336 -21.67 34.39 17.43
CA ARG A 336 -21.57 32.96 17.75
C ARG A 336 -20.12 32.47 17.70
N LYS A 337 -19.29 32.98 16.77
CA LYS A 337 -17.84 32.76 16.75
C LYS A 337 -17.14 33.40 17.95
N ALA A 338 -17.56 34.60 18.36
CA ALA A 338 -17.00 35.29 19.53
C ALA A 338 -17.36 34.57 20.85
N ARG A 339 -18.57 34.01 20.97
CA ARG A 339 -19.00 33.20 22.12
C ARG A 339 -18.28 31.84 22.19
N ASN A 340 -17.98 31.21 21.05
CA ASN A 340 -17.20 29.97 21.01
C ASN A 340 -15.69 30.16 21.23
N GLY A 341 -15.18 31.40 21.12
CA GLY A 341 -13.76 31.73 21.34
C GLY A 341 -13.37 32.02 22.80
N LYS A 342 -14.33 32.09 23.72
CA LYS A 342 -14.10 32.33 25.15
C LYS A 342 -14.91 31.33 25.99
N GLY A 343 -14.39 30.11 26.09
CA GLY A 343 -14.96 29.07 26.96
C GLY A 343 -13.93 27.99 27.27
N LYS A 344 -13.36 28.09 28.48
CA LYS A 344 -12.69 27.06 29.32
C LYS A 344 -11.72 26.05 28.64
N SER A 345 -10.47 26.12 29.09
CA SER A 345 -9.44 25.08 29.08
C SER A 345 -10.00 23.67 29.31
N ASP A 346 -9.36 22.67 28.67
CA ASP A 346 -9.43 21.22 28.94
C ASP A 346 -9.98 20.32 27.81
N ASN A 347 -9.94 20.76 26.54
CA ASN A 347 -10.11 19.83 25.42
C ASN A 347 -9.02 20.05 24.35
N LYS A 348 -7.76 19.76 24.73
CA LYS A 348 -6.59 19.85 23.82
C LYS A 348 -6.84 18.91 22.64
N ASN A 349 -6.81 19.42 21.42
CA ASN A 349 -6.93 18.58 20.24
C ASN A 349 -5.68 17.69 20.13
N LEU A 350 -5.81 16.41 20.45
CA LEU A 350 -4.70 15.45 20.42
C LEU A 350 -4.24 15.09 19.00
N TYR A 351 -4.99 15.44 17.95
CA TYR A 351 -4.54 15.23 16.57
C TYR A 351 -4.64 16.50 15.72
N SER A 352 -3.49 16.94 15.24
CA SER A 352 -3.30 18.13 14.40
C SER A 352 -2.79 17.75 13.01
N PRO A 353 -3.65 17.65 11.99
CA PRO A 353 -3.25 17.49 10.60
C PRO A 353 -2.72 18.81 10.00
N LEU A 354 -1.56 18.75 9.34
CA LEU A 354 -0.81 19.88 8.80
C LEU A 354 -0.47 19.62 7.33
N THR A 355 -0.62 20.65 6.49
CA THR A 355 -0.22 20.57 5.07
C THR A 355 1.17 21.18 4.90
N SER A 356 2.16 20.35 4.60
CA SER A 356 3.52 20.82 4.27
C SER A 356 4.24 19.77 3.43
N TYR A 357 5.11 20.23 2.54
CA TYR A 357 6.13 19.38 1.96
C TYR A 357 7.26 19.19 2.98
N VAL A 358 7.80 17.98 3.08
CA VAL A 358 8.81 17.61 4.08
C VAL A 358 10.05 17.07 3.39
N THR A 359 11.20 17.61 3.78
CA THR A 359 12.56 17.22 3.38
C THR A 359 13.42 17.04 4.64
N ALA A 360 14.66 16.58 4.50
CA ALA A 360 15.59 16.44 5.63
C ALA A 360 15.85 17.78 6.35
N GLU A 361 15.81 18.88 5.61
CA GLU A 361 16.07 20.26 6.05
C GLU A 361 14.81 20.96 6.60
N THR A 362 13.67 20.28 6.63
CA THR A 362 12.42 20.89 7.13
C THR A 362 12.55 21.25 8.61
N GLU A 363 12.28 22.52 8.92
CA GLU A 363 12.30 23.07 10.28
C GLU A 363 10.97 22.78 11.00
N LEU A 364 10.92 21.72 11.80
CA LEU A 364 9.70 21.26 12.47
C LEU A 364 9.08 22.34 13.38
N ARG A 365 9.90 23.15 14.04
CA ARG A 365 9.44 24.25 14.92
C ARG A 365 8.68 25.35 14.18
N LYS A 366 8.87 25.49 12.87
CA LYS A 366 8.08 26.42 12.03
C LYS A 366 6.68 25.88 11.73
N LEU A 367 6.51 24.56 11.77
CA LEU A 367 5.24 23.88 11.50
C LEU A 367 4.44 23.58 12.78
N ILE A 368 5.15 23.31 13.87
CA ILE A 368 4.59 22.90 15.17
C ILE A 368 5.09 23.88 16.22
N THR A 369 4.24 24.81 16.63
CA THR A 369 4.60 25.87 17.59
C THR A 369 4.88 25.35 18.99
N GLU A 370 4.19 24.27 19.38
CA GLU A 370 4.25 23.61 20.67
C GLU A 370 5.16 22.37 20.65
N LEU A 371 6.17 22.35 19.77
CA LEU A 371 7.04 21.20 19.58
C LEU A 371 7.87 20.90 20.83
N GLU A 372 7.64 19.73 21.39
CA GLU A 372 8.44 19.10 22.44
C GLU A 372 9.19 17.91 21.86
N ASP A 373 9.82 17.12 22.73
CA ASP A 373 10.39 15.85 22.34
C ASP A 373 9.31 14.90 21.80
N ALA A 374 9.62 14.22 20.69
CA ALA A 374 8.65 13.45 19.93
C ALA A 374 9.21 12.13 19.37
N VAL A 375 8.31 11.19 19.11
CA VAL A 375 8.57 10.05 18.21
C VAL A 375 8.21 10.45 16.79
N MET A 376 9.11 10.23 15.85
CA MET A 376 8.79 10.37 14.43
C MET A 376 8.33 9.04 13.84
N VAL A 377 7.26 9.09 13.05
CA VAL A 377 6.68 7.91 12.41
C VAL A 377 6.43 8.19 10.93
N GLY A 378 6.55 7.17 10.10
CA GLY A 378 6.14 7.26 8.70
C GLY A 378 5.67 5.91 8.18
N LEU A 379 4.38 5.78 7.90
CA LEU A 379 3.79 4.55 7.36
C LEU A 379 3.58 4.66 5.84
N HIS A 380 4.42 3.94 5.07
CA HIS A 380 4.52 4.02 3.60
C HIS A 380 5.08 5.36 3.09
N THR A 381 6.20 5.79 3.67
CA THR A 381 6.95 6.95 3.16
C THR A 381 7.48 6.67 1.75
N CYS A 382 6.98 7.41 0.76
CA CYS A 382 7.31 7.17 -0.64
C CYS A 382 8.67 7.75 -1.04
N GLY A 383 9.48 6.99 -1.77
CA GLY A 383 10.71 7.50 -2.38
C GLY A 383 11.62 8.18 -1.36
N ASP A 384 12.07 9.40 -1.68
CA ASP A 384 13.03 10.16 -0.86
C ASP A 384 12.48 10.65 0.48
N LEU A 385 11.17 10.52 0.75
CA LEU A 385 10.61 10.82 2.06
C LEU A 385 11.13 9.85 3.14
N ALA A 386 11.33 8.56 2.80
CA ALA A 386 11.85 7.57 3.73
C ALA A 386 13.28 7.90 4.21
N PRO A 387 14.28 8.12 3.33
CA PRO A 387 15.61 8.54 3.76
C PRO A 387 15.62 9.93 4.39
N SER A 388 14.79 10.86 3.93
CA SER A 388 14.64 12.18 4.56
C SER A 388 14.16 12.08 6.01
N THR A 389 13.23 11.17 6.28
CA THR A 389 12.75 10.86 7.65
C THR A 389 13.93 10.43 8.52
N LEU A 390 14.77 9.50 8.07
CA LEU A 390 15.93 9.05 8.86
C LEU A 390 16.98 10.14 9.06
N ARG A 391 17.19 11.03 8.08
CA ARG A 391 18.08 12.20 8.24
C ARG A 391 17.52 13.23 9.21
N MET A 392 16.23 13.53 9.15
CA MET A 392 15.60 14.41 10.15
C MET A 392 15.74 13.83 11.54
N PHE A 393 15.51 12.51 11.67
CA PHE A 393 15.65 11.81 12.95
C PHE A 393 17.05 12.04 13.48
N GLU A 394 18.09 11.77 12.70
CA GLU A 394 19.49 11.97 13.09
C GLU A 394 19.82 13.44 13.41
N ALA A 395 19.44 14.39 12.56
CA ALA A 395 19.84 15.79 12.68
C ALA A 395 19.11 16.57 13.81
N LYS A 396 17.90 16.15 14.20
CA LYS A 396 17.05 16.90 15.14
C LYS A 396 17.07 16.27 16.53
N GLN A 397 17.35 17.08 17.54
CA GLN A 397 17.52 16.61 18.93
C GLN A 397 16.17 16.31 19.60
N GLU A 398 15.12 17.03 19.22
CA GLU A 398 13.76 16.78 19.69
C GLU A 398 13.19 15.41 19.25
N LEU A 399 13.78 14.76 18.25
CA LEU A 399 13.32 13.47 17.74
C LEU A 399 14.04 12.32 18.47
N ARG A 400 13.36 11.74 19.46
CA ARG A 400 13.94 10.75 20.39
C ARG A 400 13.90 9.33 19.85
N ALA A 401 12.92 9.03 19.00
CA ALA A 401 12.81 7.75 18.31
C ALA A 401 12.21 7.91 16.91
N VAL A 402 12.45 6.92 16.05
CA VAL A 402 11.87 6.81 14.73
C VAL A 402 11.34 5.42 14.46
N CYS A 403 10.19 5.32 13.79
CA CYS A 403 9.69 4.10 13.17
C CYS A 403 9.25 4.41 11.73
N SER A 404 10.00 3.92 10.74
CA SER A 404 9.80 4.27 9.33
C SER A 404 9.59 3.03 8.46
N VAL A 405 8.45 2.96 7.79
CA VAL A 405 8.13 1.98 6.74
C VAL A 405 8.22 2.70 5.39
N GLY A 406 9.23 2.37 4.61
CA GLY A 406 9.42 2.92 3.26
C GLY A 406 8.57 2.22 2.20
N CYS A 407 8.26 2.92 1.11
CA CYS A 407 7.62 2.31 -0.06
C CYS A 407 7.98 3.05 -1.36
N CYS A 408 7.54 2.52 -2.50
CA CYS A 408 7.76 3.13 -3.81
C CYS A 408 9.24 3.40 -4.10
N TYR A 409 10.11 2.41 -3.88
CA TYR A 409 11.56 2.55 -4.02
C TYR A 409 12.01 3.07 -5.40
N HIS A 410 11.22 2.86 -6.45
CA HIS A 410 11.46 3.41 -7.79
C HIS A 410 11.40 4.94 -7.89
N LEU A 411 10.90 5.61 -6.85
CA LEU A 411 10.92 7.07 -6.69
C LEU A 411 12.13 7.55 -5.87
N LEU A 412 12.98 6.64 -5.37
CA LEU A 412 14.24 7.04 -4.74
C LEU A 412 15.17 7.64 -5.79
N SER A 413 15.78 8.78 -5.48
CA SER A 413 16.94 9.27 -6.20
C SER A 413 18.17 8.43 -5.88
N GLU A 414 19.05 8.22 -6.86
CA GLU A 414 20.31 7.49 -6.70
C GLU A 414 21.50 8.35 -7.06
N LYS A 415 22.54 8.31 -6.22
CA LYS A 415 23.74 9.14 -6.41
C LYS A 415 24.57 8.72 -7.62
N PHE A 416 24.64 7.43 -7.89
CA PHE A 416 25.51 6.84 -8.91
C PHE A 416 24.73 6.42 -10.17
N ASP A 417 23.60 7.08 -10.43
CA ASP A 417 22.81 6.88 -11.64
C ASP A 417 23.43 7.70 -12.79
N GLU A 418 24.09 7.03 -13.74
CA GLU A 418 24.76 7.70 -14.88
C GLU A 418 23.76 8.38 -15.84
N ASP A 419 22.54 7.86 -15.91
CA ASP A 419 21.45 8.40 -16.75
C ASP A 419 20.52 9.36 -15.96
N GLY A 420 20.79 9.53 -14.66
CA GLY A 420 20.00 10.34 -13.75
C GLY A 420 20.23 11.84 -13.97
N HIS A 421 19.18 12.64 -13.74
CA HIS A 421 19.37 14.08 -13.62
C HIS A 421 20.07 14.34 -12.28
N GLU A 422 21.13 15.15 -12.28
CA GLU A 422 21.79 15.56 -11.03
C GLU A 422 20.74 16.16 -10.08
N CYS A 423 20.75 15.68 -8.83
CA CYS A 423 19.86 16.23 -7.82
C CYS A 423 20.36 17.63 -7.43
N GLU A 424 19.55 18.66 -7.67
CA GLU A 424 19.91 20.06 -7.38
C GLU A 424 20.31 20.30 -5.91
N SER A 425 19.78 19.50 -4.97
CA SER A 425 20.12 19.61 -3.55
C SER A 425 21.43 18.89 -3.17
N GLY A 426 21.98 18.05 -4.06
CA GLY A 426 23.11 17.17 -3.76
C GLY A 426 22.78 16.04 -2.77
N VAL A 427 21.53 15.92 -2.31
CA VAL A 427 21.08 14.95 -1.32
C VAL A 427 20.30 13.84 -2.01
N TYR A 428 20.89 12.66 -2.09
CA TYR A 428 20.30 11.50 -2.78
C TYR A 428 19.54 10.58 -1.83
N GLY A 429 18.55 9.88 -2.35
CA GLY A 429 17.79 8.86 -1.62
C GLY A 429 18.63 7.64 -1.31
N PHE A 430 19.47 7.18 -2.23
CA PHE A 430 20.32 5.98 -2.08
C PHE A 430 21.68 6.16 -2.76
N PRO A 431 22.78 5.60 -2.19
CA PRO A 431 22.89 5.04 -0.85
C PRO A 431 22.89 6.13 0.24
N MET A 432 22.55 5.76 1.48
CA MET A 432 22.57 6.62 2.66
C MET A 432 23.76 6.36 3.57
N SER A 433 24.15 5.10 3.77
CA SER A 433 25.29 4.77 4.63
C SER A 433 26.59 5.23 3.98
N ARG A 434 27.55 5.68 4.80
CA ARG A 434 28.91 5.97 4.32
C ARG A 434 29.50 4.71 3.68
N TYR A 435 29.24 3.55 4.28
CA TYR A 435 29.71 2.26 3.75
C TYR A 435 29.34 2.02 2.28
N LEU A 436 28.05 2.14 1.93
CA LEU A 436 27.61 1.92 0.56
C LEU A 436 27.93 3.09 -0.38
N MET A 437 28.07 4.30 0.16
CA MET A 437 28.59 5.44 -0.60
C MET A 437 30.03 5.22 -1.08
N GLU A 438 30.92 4.78 -0.19
CA GLU A 438 32.35 4.53 -0.51
C GLU A 438 32.51 3.45 -1.58
N GLN A 439 31.62 2.47 -1.57
CA GLN A 439 31.62 1.39 -2.54
C GLN A 439 30.79 1.68 -3.81
N ALA A 440 30.40 2.94 -4.03
CA ALA A 440 29.63 3.40 -5.19
C ALA A 440 28.40 2.51 -5.53
N CYS A 441 27.63 2.14 -4.51
CA CYS A 441 26.53 1.18 -4.70
C CYS A 441 25.40 1.76 -5.56
N PHE A 442 24.99 1.03 -6.59
CA PHE A 442 23.91 1.38 -7.50
C PHE A 442 22.95 0.20 -7.70
N CYS A 443 21.66 0.49 -7.72
CA CYS A 443 20.60 -0.49 -7.87
C CYS A 443 19.88 -0.37 -9.22
N GLY A 444 19.57 0.84 -9.69
CA GLY A 444 18.84 1.07 -10.93
C GLY A 444 17.31 1.07 -10.76
N ARG A 445 16.66 1.99 -11.49
CA ARG A 445 15.22 2.31 -11.31
C ARG A 445 14.31 1.11 -11.52
N ASN A 446 14.62 0.28 -12.52
CA ASN A 446 13.82 -0.87 -12.89
C ASN A 446 13.86 -1.97 -11.83
N ALA A 447 15.03 -2.23 -11.24
CA ALA A 447 15.17 -3.12 -10.10
C ALA A 447 14.34 -2.63 -8.90
N ARG A 448 14.38 -1.32 -8.60
CA ARG A 448 13.58 -0.73 -7.53
C ARG A 448 12.07 -0.72 -7.78
N MET A 449 11.61 -0.81 -9.05
CA MET A 449 10.19 -1.01 -9.34
C MET A 449 9.70 -2.38 -8.87
N SER A 450 10.56 -3.40 -8.93
CA SER A 450 10.22 -4.75 -8.47
C SER A 450 10.37 -4.96 -6.97
N ALA A 451 11.13 -4.14 -6.24
CA ALA A 451 11.54 -4.39 -4.86
C ALA A 451 10.42 -4.79 -3.86
N CYS A 452 9.17 -4.32 -4.04
CA CYS A 452 8.04 -4.70 -3.18
C CYS A 452 7.18 -5.85 -3.73
N LEU A 453 7.64 -6.58 -4.75
CA LEU A 453 6.94 -7.76 -5.27
C LEU A 453 7.26 -8.96 -4.38
N ALA A 454 6.21 -9.55 -3.80
CA ALA A 454 6.32 -10.76 -2.99
C ALA A 454 5.80 -11.96 -3.79
N MET A 455 6.58 -13.04 -3.85
CA MET A 455 6.24 -14.25 -4.61
C MET A 455 4.93 -14.86 -4.14
N GLU A 456 4.72 -14.91 -2.84
CA GLU A 456 3.53 -15.50 -2.21
C GLU A 456 2.25 -14.74 -2.59
N ARG A 457 2.35 -13.44 -2.87
CA ARG A 457 1.21 -12.66 -3.37
C ARG A 457 0.96 -12.88 -4.85
N VAL A 458 2.00 -13.15 -5.64
CA VAL A 458 1.84 -13.49 -7.05
C VAL A 458 1.17 -14.85 -7.17
N THR A 459 1.55 -15.84 -6.35
CA THR A 459 0.94 -17.17 -6.39
C THR A 459 -0.50 -17.17 -5.86
N VAL A 460 -0.78 -16.49 -4.73
CA VAL A 460 -2.12 -16.43 -4.14
C VAL A 460 -3.07 -15.48 -4.89
N GLY A 461 -2.53 -14.43 -5.53
CA GLY A 461 -3.29 -13.36 -6.17
C GLY A 461 -3.66 -13.57 -7.64
N GLY A 462 -3.50 -14.79 -8.18
CA GLY A 462 -3.80 -15.09 -9.58
C GLY A 462 -2.71 -14.70 -10.59
N GLY A 463 -1.46 -14.57 -10.15
CA GLY A 463 -0.30 -14.33 -11.03
C GLY A 463 0.01 -12.85 -11.28
N LEU A 464 0.90 -12.60 -12.25
CA LEU A 464 1.17 -11.26 -12.76
C LEU A 464 0.18 -10.91 -13.89
N PRO A 465 -0.14 -9.62 -14.11
CA PRO A 465 -0.99 -9.19 -15.23
C PRO A 465 -0.20 -9.24 -16.56
N MET A 466 0.10 -10.45 -17.01
CA MET A 466 1.03 -10.71 -18.10
C MET A 466 0.52 -10.22 -19.46
N GLU A 467 -0.79 -10.31 -19.71
CA GLU A 467 -1.38 -9.87 -20.97
C GLU A 467 -1.21 -8.34 -21.18
N SER A 468 -1.36 -7.55 -20.12
CA SER A 468 -1.12 -6.10 -20.19
C SER A 468 0.35 -5.76 -20.49
N LEU A 469 1.28 -6.52 -19.91
CA LEU A 469 2.73 -6.35 -20.15
C LEU A 469 3.10 -6.78 -21.56
N PHE A 470 2.50 -7.87 -22.04
CA PHE A 470 2.65 -8.36 -23.39
C PHE A 470 2.19 -7.32 -24.41
N TYR A 471 0.97 -6.78 -24.26
CA TYR A 471 0.44 -5.76 -25.16
C TYR A 471 1.36 -4.53 -25.24
N ARG A 472 1.92 -4.11 -24.09
CA ARG A 472 2.90 -3.01 -24.05
C ARG A 472 4.19 -3.33 -24.79
N ALA A 473 4.73 -4.53 -24.60
CA ALA A 473 5.98 -4.92 -25.24
C ALA A 473 5.82 -5.07 -26.76
N VAL A 474 4.71 -5.68 -27.23
CA VAL A 474 4.43 -5.79 -28.66
C VAL A 474 4.13 -4.42 -29.28
N LEU A 475 3.39 -3.54 -28.58
CA LEU A 475 3.23 -2.15 -29.02
C LEU A 475 4.59 -1.47 -29.20
N HIS A 476 5.57 -1.72 -28.32
CA HIS A 476 6.89 -1.11 -28.45
C HIS A 476 7.63 -1.58 -29.72
N VAL A 477 7.47 -2.86 -30.10
CA VAL A 477 7.98 -3.36 -31.39
C VAL A 477 7.32 -2.59 -32.55
N ILE A 478 5.99 -2.46 -32.54
CA ILE A 478 5.25 -1.71 -33.58
C ILE A 478 5.74 -0.25 -33.68
N LEU A 479 5.97 0.40 -32.53
CA LEU A 479 6.47 1.78 -32.49
C LEU A 479 7.88 1.90 -33.07
N GLN A 480 8.74 0.92 -32.82
CA GLN A 480 10.10 0.87 -33.37
C GLN A 480 10.09 0.60 -34.88
N ASP A 481 9.25 -0.32 -35.35
CA ASP A 481 9.23 -0.75 -36.75
C ASP A 481 8.55 0.26 -37.69
N HIS A 482 7.57 1.02 -37.17
CA HIS A 482 6.72 1.85 -38.02
C HIS A 482 6.71 3.34 -37.69
N TYR A 483 7.12 3.79 -36.50
CA TYR A 483 6.93 5.19 -36.11
C TYR A 483 8.22 5.94 -35.80
N ASP A 484 9.39 5.32 -36.01
CA ASP A 484 10.71 5.88 -35.66
C ASP A 484 10.76 6.45 -34.22
N ALA A 485 9.81 6.01 -33.38
CA ALA A 485 9.42 6.70 -32.16
C ALA A 485 10.24 6.20 -30.98
N HIS A 486 11.53 6.50 -31.01
CA HIS A 486 12.32 6.60 -29.79
C HIS A 486 12.03 7.97 -29.16
N LYS A 487 11.40 7.97 -27.97
CA LYS A 487 11.21 9.13 -27.07
C LYS A 487 10.00 10.03 -27.34
N SER A 488 8.78 9.49 -27.22
CA SER A 488 7.64 10.34 -26.82
C SER A 488 7.70 10.56 -25.31
N GLU A 489 7.62 11.81 -24.84
CA GLU A 489 7.46 12.12 -23.41
C GLU A 489 6.10 11.63 -22.86
N ARG A 490 5.17 11.29 -23.76
CA ARG A 490 3.83 10.86 -23.42
C ARG A 490 3.80 9.39 -23.04
N ARG A 491 3.07 9.09 -21.98
CA ARG A 491 2.92 7.73 -21.45
C ARG A 491 1.57 7.15 -21.84
N VAL A 492 1.57 5.93 -22.38
CA VAL A 492 0.34 5.17 -22.69
C VAL A 492 -0.53 5.00 -21.44
N GLY A 493 0.04 4.84 -20.24
CA GLY A 493 -0.74 4.71 -19.00
C GLY A 493 -1.73 3.53 -19.03
N ASN A 494 -2.82 3.57 -18.26
CA ASN A 494 -3.76 2.44 -18.13
C ASN A 494 -4.77 2.32 -19.30
N VAL A 495 -4.27 2.08 -20.52
CA VAL A 495 -5.12 1.84 -21.71
C VAL A 495 -5.69 0.43 -21.73
N TYR A 496 -4.96 -0.53 -21.18
CA TYR A 496 -5.31 -1.95 -21.20
C TYR A 496 -6.70 -2.23 -20.61
N SER A 497 -7.04 -1.63 -19.45
CA SER A 497 -8.33 -1.85 -18.79
C SER A 497 -9.54 -1.34 -19.57
N LYS A 498 -9.34 -0.62 -20.67
CA LYS A 498 -10.39 -0.06 -21.53
C LYS A 498 -10.41 -0.67 -22.93
N ALA A 499 -9.47 -1.55 -23.23
CA ALA A 499 -9.34 -2.18 -24.54
C ALA A 499 -10.09 -3.51 -24.56
N SER A 500 -10.80 -3.78 -25.67
CA SER A 500 -11.49 -5.07 -25.86
C SER A 500 -10.63 -6.11 -26.60
N SER A 501 -9.56 -5.68 -27.27
CA SER A 501 -8.64 -6.54 -28.03
C SER A 501 -7.26 -5.90 -28.14
N PHE A 502 -6.27 -6.65 -28.64
CA PHE A 502 -4.94 -6.11 -28.95
C PHE A 502 -4.99 -4.98 -29.98
N VAL A 503 -5.81 -5.13 -31.03
CA VAL A 503 -5.99 -4.09 -32.05
C VAL A 503 -6.55 -2.82 -31.42
N ASP A 504 -7.65 -2.92 -30.64
CA ASP A 504 -8.22 -1.75 -29.96
C ASP A 504 -7.23 -1.12 -28.97
N TYR A 505 -6.44 -1.93 -28.26
CA TYR A 505 -5.36 -1.46 -27.40
C TYR A 505 -4.34 -0.60 -28.16
N VAL A 506 -3.82 -1.09 -29.29
CA VAL A 506 -2.83 -0.36 -30.10
C VAL A 506 -3.44 0.93 -30.64
N ARG A 507 -4.67 0.89 -31.18
CA ARG A 507 -5.38 2.09 -31.67
C ARG A 507 -5.51 3.15 -30.59
N ARG A 508 -5.96 2.76 -29.39
CA ARG A 508 -6.06 3.68 -28.23
C ARG A 508 -4.71 4.21 -27.80
N ALA A 509 -3.67 3.38 -27.82
CA ALA A 509 -2.33 3.79 -27.45
C ALA A 509 -1.76 4.80 -28.46
N LEU A 510 -1.91 4.57 -29.77
CA LEU A 510 -1.49 5.50 -30.82
C LEU A 510 -2.20 6.85 -30.71
N ARG A 511 -3.53 6.87 -30.49
CA ARG A 511 -4.27 8.11 -30.22
C ARG A 511 -3.71 8.89 -29.04
N LYS A 512 -3.38 8.19 -27.96
CA LYS A 512 -2.83 8.83 -26.76
C LYS A 512 -1.40 9.34 -26.95
N LEU A 513 -0.63 8.67 -27.80
CA LEU A 513 0.70 9.10 -28.21
C LEU A 513 0.68 10.18 -29.31
N GLU A 514 -0.51 10.53 -29.82
CA GLU A 514 -0.70 11.44 -30.97
C GLU A 514 0.03 10.97 -32.23
N LEU A 515 0.08 9.66 -32.43
CA LEU A 515 0.65 9.04 -33.62
C LEU A 515 -0.45 8.73 -34.64
N ASP A 516 -0.08 8.73 -35.92
CA ASP A 516 -0.99 8.42 -37.01
C ASP A 516 -1.49 6.98 -36.90
N GLU A 517 -2.75 6.81 -36.47
CA GLU A 517 -3.37 5.50 -36.39
C GLU A 517 -3.60 4.90 -37.77
N LEU A 518 -3.88 5.69 -38.81
CA LEU A 518 -4.24 5.18 -40.13
C LEU A 518 -3.08 4.54 -40.89
N LYS A 519 -1.83 4.76 -40.44
CA LYS A 519 -0.61 4.18 -41.02
C LYS A 519 -0.62 2.65 -41.03
N LEU A 520 -1.30 2.01 -40.09
CA LEU A 520 -1.36 0.55 -39.96
C LEU A 520 -2.80 0.06 -40.13
N THR A 521 -2.98 -1.06 -40.84
CA THR A 521 -4.27 -1.76 -40.91
C THR A 521 -4.45 -2.68 -39.71
N ASP A 522 -5.70 -3.02 -39.38
CA ASP A 522 -6.00 -3.92 -38.24
C ASP A 522 -5.34 -5.30 -38.41
N SER A 523 -5.26 -5.80 -39.64
CA SER A 523 -4.58 -7.07 -39.97
C SER A 523 -3.07 -7.01 -39.69
N VAL A 524 -2.40 -5.90 -40.03
CA VAL A 524 -0.98 -5.72 -39.71
C VAL A 524 -0.78 -5.70 -38.20
N ILE A 525 -1.61 -4.96 -37.46
CA ILE A 525 -1.53 -4.91 -36.00
C ILE A 525 -1.72 -6.32 -35.40
N GLN A 526 -2.76 -7.05 -35.82
CA GLN A 526 -3.01 -8.40 -35.31
C GLN A 526 -1.86 -9.37 -35.63
N SER A 527 -1.19 -9.22 -36.78
CA SER A 527 -0.05 -10.08 -37.14
C SER A 527 1.11 -9.99 -36.14
N TYR A 528 1.35 -8.83 -35.52
CA TYR A 528 2.34 -8.69 -34.45
C TYR A 528 1.95 -9.46 -33.20
N HIS A 529 0.67 -9.43 -32.82
CA HIS A 529 0.19 -10.24 -31.70
C HIS A 529 0.45 -11.73 -31.96
N ASP A 530 0.04 -12.21 -33.13
CA ASP A 530 0.13 -13.63 -33.49
C ASP A 530 1.60 -14.10 -33.63
N LEU A 531 2.50 -13.20 -34.05
CA LEU A 531 3.93 -13.47 -34.11
C LEU A 531 4.54 -13.67 -32.72
N TYR A 532 4.17 -12.85 -31.75
CA TYR A 532 4.83 -12.83 -30.43
C TYR A 532 4.10 -13.63 -29.34
N ILE A 533 2.85 -14.03 -29.54
CA ILE A 533 2.08 -14.76 -28.51
C ILE A 533 2.73 -16.09 -28.13
N SER A 534 3.38 -16.76 -29.07
CA SER A 534 4.14 -18.01 -28.82
C SER A 534 5.32 -17.81 -27.85
N ARG A 535 5.85 -16.60 -27.76
CA ARG A 535 6.95 -16.22 -26.85
C ARG A 535 6.45 -15.66 -25.52
N MET A 536 5.15 -15.69 -25.25
CA MET A 536 4.57 -15.24 -23.99
C MET A 536 5.22 -15.94 -22.79
N ASN A 537 5.45 -17.26 -22.87
CA ASN A 537 6.04 -18.03 -21.76
C ASN A 537 7.45 -17.55 -21.40
N GLU A 538 8.25 -17.10 -22.37
CA GLU A 538 9.53 -16.45 -22.11
C GLU A 538 9.35 -15.20 -21.23
N MET A 539 8.35 -14.37 -21.54
CA MET A 539 8.07 -13.16 -20.78
C MET A 539 7.56 -13.49 -19.37
N VAL A 540 6.67 -14.49 -19.23
CA VAL A 540 6.17 -14.95 -17.92
C VAL A 540 7.33 -15.42 -17.06
N ALA A 541 8.16 -16.32 -17.59
CA ALA A 541 9.34 -16.86 -16.91
C ALA A 541 10.29 -15.74 -16.48
N PHE A 542 10.59 -14.80 -17.38
CA PHE A 542 11.49 -13.69 -17.08
C PHE A 542 10.96 -12.78 -15.98
N ASN A 543 9.66 -12.46 -15.98
CA ASN A 543 9.09 -11.63 -14.92
C ASN A 543 9.01 -12.38 -13.58
N MET A 544 8.86 -13.71 -13.58
CA MET A 544 8.99 -14.51 -12.35
C MET A 544 10.39 -14.41 -11.74
N LEU A 545 11.44 -14.44 -12.57
CA LEU A 545 12.82 -14.21 -12.10
C LEU A 545 12.98 -12.82 -11.44
N LYS A 546 12.32 -11.79 -11.96
CA LYS A 546 12.33 -10.46 -11.33
C LYS A 546 11.62 -10.45 -9.97
N VAL A 547 10.54 -11.21 -9.82
CA VAL A 547 9.85 -11.39 -8.53
C VAL A 547 10.74 -12.11 -7.51
N ILE A 548 11.52 -13.11 -7.95
CA ILE A 548 12.50 -13.82 -7.10
C ILE A 548 13.58 -12.88 -6.56
N LEU A 549 14.04 -11.94 -7.38
CA LEU A 549 15.10 -10.99 -6.99
C LEU A 549 14.60 -9.82 -6.14
N ALA A 550 13.29 -9.54 -6.16
CA ALA A 550 12.70 -8.39 -5.48
C ALA A 550 13.05 -8.29 -3.98
N PRO A 551 12.95 -9.36 -3.16
CA PRO A 551 13.30 -9.30 -1.73
C PRO A 551 14.77 -8.96 -1.47
N CYS A 552 15.68 -9.37 -2.35
CA CYS A 552 17.11 -9.05 -2.24
C CYS A 552 17.35 -7.55 -2.51
N ILE A 553 16.62 -6.99 -3.46
CA ILE A 553 16.71 -5.56 -3.82
C ILE A 553 16.16 -4.68 -2.69
N GLU A 554 14.97 -5.01 -2.18
CA GLU A 554 14.43 -4.33 -0.99
C GLU A 554 15.37 -4.51 0.21
N GLY A 555 15.93 -5.71 0.39
CA GLY A 555 16.91 -6.01 1.43
C GLY A 555 18.13 -5.10 1.38
N LEU A 556 18.75 -4.93 0.21
CA LEU A 556 19.91 -4.04 0.06
C LEU A 556 19.59 -2.60 0.48
N ILE A 557 18.43 -2.08 0.07
CA ILE A 557 18.00 -0.71 0.43
C ILE A 557 17.75 -0.58 1.93
N LEU A 558 17.14 -1.57 2.56
CA LEU A 558 16.84 -1.54 3.99
C LEU A 558 18.08 -1.76 4.86
N LEU A 559 19.02 -2.60 4.42
CA LEU A 559 20.31 -2.78 5.08
C LEU A 559 21.15 -1.51 5.03
N ASP A 560 21.12 -0.78 3.90
CA ASP A 560 21.73 0.56 3.80
C ASP A 560 21.17 1.51 4.87
N ARG A 561 19.85 1.50 5.10
CA ARG A 561 19.20 2.38 6.07
C ARG A 561 19.57 2.04 7.50
N LEU A 562 19.60 0.73 7.80
CA LEU A 562 20.05 0.25 9.10
C LEU A 562 21.53 0.57 9.33
N CYS A 563 22.37 0.41 8.32
CA CYS A 563 23.79 0.74 8.38
C CYS A 563 24.00 2.24 8.65
N TYR A 564 23.26 3.10 7.93
CA TYR A 564 23.26 4.53 8.17
C TYR A 564 22.96 4.86 9.64
N LEU A 565 21.91 4.27 10.24
CA LEU A 565 21.61 4.53 11.65
C LEU A 565 22.68 4.00 12.61
N LYS A 566 23.33 2.87 12.29
CA LYS A 566 24.42 2.31 13.10
C LYS A 566 25.73 3.09 13.00
N GLU A 567 25.87 3.93 11.98
CA GLU A 567 27.01 4.83 11.83
C GLU A 567 26.88 6.10 12.69
N GLN A 568 25.70 6.37 13.26
CA GLN A 568 25.44 7.59 14.03
C GLN A 568 25.79 7.39 15.51
N GLU A 569 26.55 8.33 16.08
CA GLU A 569 27.00 8.26 17.48
C GLU A 569 25.85 8.42 18.48
N ASN A 570 24.83 9.21 18.14
CA ASN A 570 23.69 9.49 19.02
C ASN A 570 22.59 8.42 18.98
N VAL A 571 22.73 7.38 18.16
CA VAL A 571 21.75 6.29 18.02
C VAL A 571 22.22 5.06 18.79
N PHE A 572 21.74 4.89 20.02
CA PHE A 572 22.13 3.75 20.86
C PHE A 572 21.39 2.45 20.48
N TYR A 573 20.22 2.54 19.84
CA TYR A 573 19.44 1.39 19.39
C TYR A 573 18.94 1.58 17.96
N SER A 574 19.15 0.56 17.13
CA SER A 574 18.62 0.50 15.76
C SER A 574 18.36 -0.94 15.32
N ALA A 575 17.22 -1.15 14.66
CA ALA A 575 16.78 -2.45 14.18
C ALA A 575 16.01 -2.36 12.86
N LEU A 576 16.16 -3.38 12.03
CA LEU A 576 15.28 -3.66 10.90
C LEU A 576 14.25 -4.70 11.36
N VAL A 577 12.97 -4.37 11.23
CA VAL A 577 11.88 -5.10 11.88
C VAL A 577 10.85 -5.54 10.83
N GLN A 578 10.48 -6.82 10.83
CA GLN A 578 9.31 -7.30 10.10
C GLN A 578 8.08 -6.96 10.92
N LEU A 579 7.47 -5.82 10.59
CA LEU A 579 6.39 -5.22 11.35
C LEU A 579 5.03 -5.82 10.96
N PHE A 580 4.84 -6.16 9.68
CA PHE A 580 3.58 -6.68 9.17
C PHE A 580 3.72 -8.11 8.63
N ASN A 581 2.58 -8.77 8.43
CA ASN A 581 2.52 -10.02 7.71
C ASN A 581 2.72 -9.73 6.20
N PRO A 582 3.74 -10.30 5.53
CA PRO A 582 4.06 -10.03 4.13
C PRO A 582 2.92 -10.39 3.16
N LEU A 583 2.05 -11.33 3.52
CA LEU A 583 0.88 -11.71 2.72
C LEU A 583 -0.16 -10.58 2.72
N LEU A 584 -0.43 -10.00 3.90
CA LEU A 584 -1.43 -8.95 4.09
C LEU A 584 -0.90 -7.58 3.64
N SER A 585 0.36 -7.28 3.97
CA SER A 585 1.07 -6.07 3.59
C SER A 585 2.44 -6.38 3.01
N PRO A 586 2.67 -6.17 1.69
CA PRO A 586 3.97 -6.45 1.09
C PRO A 586 5.06 -5.48 1.57
N ARG A 587 4.67 -4.29 2.02
CA ARG A 587 5.57 -3.28 2.60
C ARG A 587 5.65 -3.52 4.11
N CYS A 588 6.25 -4.64 4.48
CA CYS A 588 6.18 -5.19 5.83
C CYS A 588 7.36 -4.84 6.73
N TYR A 589 8.41 -4.21 6.20
CA TYR A 589 9.62 -3.91 6.98
C TYR A 589 9.66 -2.46 7.46
N ALA A 590 10.09 -2.27 8.70
CA ALA A 590 10.28 -0.99 9.34
C ALA A 590 11.74 -0.82 9.81
N ILE A 591 12.27 0.38 9.65
CA ILE A 591 13.50 0.83 10.31
C ILE A 591 13.10 1.51 11.61
N VAL A 592 13.59 0.98 12.73
CA VAL A 592 13.37 1.52 14.07
C VAL A 592 14.69 2.02 14.64
N GLY A 593 14.68 3.21 15.25
CA GLY A 593 15.84 3.80 15.89
C GLY A 593 15.49 4.61 17.15
N MET A 594 16.40 4.68 18.11
CA MET A 594 16.26 5.48 19.33
C MET A 594 17.57 6.21 19.66
N LYS A 595 17.45 7.41 20.23
CA LYS A 595 18.56 8.24 20.67
C LYS A 595 18.63 8.40 22.18
N GLU A 596 19.84 8.64 22.68
CA GLU A 596 20.15 8.85 24.10
C GLU A 596 19.45 10.05 24.68
#